data_AF-A0A9J6B9V8-F1
#
_entry.id   AF-A0A9J6B9V8-F1
#
_cell.length_a   1.000
_cell.length_b   1.000
_cell.length_c   1.000
_cell.angle_alpha   90.00
_cell.angle_beta   90.00
_cell.angle_gamma   90.00
#
_symmetry.space_group_name_H-M   'P 1'
#
loop_
_entity.id
_entity.type
_entity.pdbx_description
1 polymer ?
#
loop_
_entity_poly.entity_id
_entity_poly.type
_entity_poly.pdbx_seq_one_letter_code
_entity_poly.pdbx_strand_id
1 'polypeptide(L)'
;MDILNQENTQYDPSEAAVFIHELDSVSNLDLSLPERSPCVAHMLNLIGSKDAFFYVSNDDEFDEMYHQCFSKLKALWNISGRSPKFSSIFKTHVGLSLQKPSQTRWNSTFDSVFFLLNLISNDKLNAIYDAVTEFNENSHGKKFYFELISQKK
;
A
#
# COMPACT_ATOMS: atom_id res chain seq x y z
N MET A 1 57.39 -3.39 24.43
CA MET A 1 56.73 -4.71 24.55
C MET A 1 55.24 -4.45 24.47
N ASP A 2 54.48 -4.75 23.42
CA ASP A 2 54.76 -5.53 22.22
C ASP A 2 53.87 -5.05 21.06
N ILE A 3 54.55 -4.72 19.96
CA ILE A 3 54.24 -5.00 18.55
C ILE A 3 52.77 -4.98 18.12
N LEU A 4 52.39 -3.89 17.43
CA LEU A 4 51.33 -3.87 16.44
C LEU A 4 51.67 -4.88 15.34
N ASN A 5 51.14 -6.09 15.45
CA ASN A 5 51.22 -7.08 14.38
C ASN A 5 50.17 -6.72 13.32
N GLN A 6 50.49 -5.74 12.47
CA GLN A 6 49.83 -5.63 11.17
C GLN A 6 50.26 -6.87 10.38
N GLU A 7 49.33 -7.82 10.19
CA GLU A 7 49.49 -8.85 9.18
C GLU A 7 49.58 -8.15 7.83
N ASN A 8 50.83 -7.98 7.39
CA ASN A 8 51.17 -7.52 6.07
C ASN A 8 50.95 -8.72 5.14
N THR A 9 49.70 -9.03 4.82
CA THR A 9 49.38 -9.91 3.69
C THR A 9 49.88 -9.20 2.45
N GLN A 10 51.07 -9.61 2.01
CA GLN A 10 51.66 -9.20 0.75
C GLN A 10 50.63 -9.50 -0.35
N TYR A 11 49.97 -8.45 -0.84
CA TYR A 11 49.10 -8.54 -2.00
C TYR A 11 49.95 -9.04 -3.16
N ASP A 12 49.81 -10.32 -3.49
CA ASP A 12 50.45 -10.93 -4.64
C ASP A 12 49.53 -10.68 -5.85
N PRO A 13 49.95 -9.84 -6.82
CA PRO A 13 49.15 -9.56 -8.01
C PRO A 13 48.86 -10.82 -8.84
N SER A 14 49.61 -11.91 -8.63
CA SER A 14 49.42 -13.17 -9.34
C SER A 14 48.16 -13.90 -8.89
N GLU A 15 47.75 -13.80 -7.62
CA GLU A 15 46.53 -14.44 -7.11
C GLU A 15 45.26 -13.79 -7.70
N ALA A 16 45.26 -12.44 -7.79
CA ALA A 16 44.20 -11.71 -8.48
C ALA A 16 44.18 -11.98 -9.99
N ALA A 17 45.35 -12.16 -10.61
CA ALA A 17 45.46 -12.49 -12.03
C ALA A 17 44.96 -13.92 -12.34
N VAL A 18 45.18 -14.88 -11.44
CA VAL A 18 44.60 -16.23 -11.55
C VAL A 18 43.07 -16.17 -11.47
N PHE A 19 42.52 -15.37 -10.56
CA PHE A 19 41.07 -15.19 -10.43
C PHE A 19 40.45 -14.53 -11.68
N ILE A 20 41.14 -13.56 -12.28
CA ILE A 20 40.72 -12.91 -13.54
C ILE A 20 40.81 -13.88 -14.73
N HIS A 21 41.88 -14.69 -14.82
CA HIS A 21 42.02 -15.68 -15.88
C HIS A 21 40.98 -16.80 -15.78
N GLU A 22 40.60 -17.19 -14.56
CA GLU A 22 39.52 -18.14 -14.33
C GLU A 22 38.16 -17.53 -14.72
N LEU A 23 37.89 -16.26 -14.40
CA LEU A 23 36.70 -15.51 -14.85
C LEU A 23 36.62 -15.34 -16.38
N ASP A 24 37.75 -15.06 -17.04
CA ASP A 24 37.82 -14.97 -18.51
C ASP A 24 37.58 -16.33 -19.17
N SER A 25 37.95 -17.44 -18.53
CA SER A 25 37.62 -18.78 -19.03
C SER A 25 36.12 -19.11 -18.92
N VAL A 26 35.39 -18.47 -17.99
CA VAL A 26 33.91 -18.55 -17.87
C VAL A 26 33.19 -17.49 -18.72
N SER A 27 33.90 -16.48 -19.24
CA SER A 27 33.31 -15.43 -20.11
C SER A 27 32.80 -15.96 -21.45
N ASN A 28 33.21 -17.16 -21.85
CA ASN A 28 32.71 -17.90 -23.02
C ASN A 28 31.50 -18.80 -22.69
N LEU A 29 31.02 -18.84 -21.44
CA LEU A 29 29.71 -19.40 -21.12
C LEU A 29 28.68 -18.31 -21.38
N ASP A 30 27.63 -18.64 -22.13
CA ASP A 30 26.47 -17.78 -22.36
C ASP A 30 25.66 -17.68 -21.04
N LEU A 31 26.22 -16.94 -20.07
CA LEU A 31 25.68 -16.76 -18.73
C LEU A 31 24.49 -15.81 -18.81
N SER A 32 23.33 -16.36 -19.12
CA SER A 32 22.06 -15.65 -18.94
C SER A 32 21.66 -15.69 -17.47
N LEU A 33 21.16 -14.57 -16.95
CA LEU A 33 20.51 -14.58 -15.65
C LEU A 33 19.30 -15.52 -15.70
N PRO A 34 19.05 -16.30 -14.64
CA PRO A 34 17.81 -17.04 -14.52
C PRO A 34 16.60 -16.12 -14.72
N GLU A 35 15.56 -16.62 -15.36
CA GLU A 35 14.32 -15.87 -15.48
C GLU A 35 13.83 -15.42 -14.10
N ARG A 36 13.47 -14.14 -13.99
CA ARG A 36 13.00 -13.55 -12.74
C ARG A 36 11.80 -14.34 -12.20
N SER A 37 11.99 -15.03 -11.09
CA SER A 37 10.90 -15.68 -10.38
C SER A 37 9.96 -14.63 -9.75
N PRO A 38 8.63 -14.81 -9.85
CA PRO A 38 7.69 -13.92 -9.19
C PRO A 38 7.75 -14.12 -7.66
N CYS A 39 7.56 -13.03 -6.92
CA CYS A 39 7.40 -13.09 -5.47
C CYS A 39 6.15 -13.92 -5.11
N VAL A 40 6.33 -14.98 -4.31
CA VAL A 40 5.24 -15.89 -3.90
C VAL A 40 4.11 -15.13 -3.21
N ALA A 41 4.43 -14.18 -2.33
CA ALA A 41 3.42 -13.36 -1.66
C ALA A 41 2.59 -12.54 -2.66
N HIS A 42 3.22 -12.00 -3.71
CA HIS A 42 2.50 -11.27 -4.77
C HIS A 42 1.58 -12.19 -5.57
N MET A 43 2.03 -13.41 -5.90
CA MET A 43 1.20 -14.40 -6.57
C MET A 43 0.01 -14.81 -5.73
N LEU A 44 0.21 -15.11 -4.45
CA LEU A 44 -0.86 -15.47 -3.53
C LEU A 44 -1.89 -14.35 -3.40
N ASN A 45 -1.46 -13.09 -3.31
CA ASN A 45 -2.36 -11.95 -3.30
C ASN A 45 -3.16 -11.84 -4.60
N LEU A 46 -2.53 -12.06 -5.75
CA LEU A 46 -3.21 -12.01 -7.05
C LEU A 46 -4.28 -13.11 -7.16
N ILE A 47 -3.95 -14.33 -6.73
CA ILE A 47 -4.89 -15.46 -6.71
C ILE A 47 -6.05 -15.15 -5.76
N GLY A 48 -5.74 -14.81 -4.50
CA GLY A 48 -6.78 -14.57 -3.49
C GLY A 48 -7.69 -13.39 -3.83
N SER A 49 -7.13 -12.31 -4.36
CA SER A 49 -7.92 -11.14 -4.78
C SER A 49 -8.81 -11.46 -5.98
N LYS A 50 -8.34 -12.25 -6.95
CA LYS A 50 -9.14 -12.69 -8.10
C LYS A 50 -10.26 -13.63 -7.68
N ASP A 51 -9.96 -14.58 -6.79
CA ASP A 51 -10.93 -15.52 -6.27
C ASP A 51 -12.03 -14.79 -5.48
N ALA A 52 -11.64 -13.89 -4.56
CA ALA A 52 -12.58 -13.05 -3.83
C ALA A 52 -13.46 -12.22 -4.78
N PHE A 53 -12.87 -11.60 -5.81
CA PHE A 53 -13.61 -10.80 -6.78
C PHE A 53 -14.55 -11.64 -7.65
N PHE A 54 -14.17 -12.89 -7.97
CA PHE A 54 -15.04 -13.82 -8.67
C PHE A 54 -16.33 -14.07 -7.87
N TYR A 55 -16.23 -14.35 -6.57
CA TYR A 55 -17.43 -14.49 -5.74
C TYR A 55 -18.24 -13.20 -5.65
N VAL A 56 -17.58 -12.04 -5.62
CA VAL A 56 -18.27 -10.76 -5.62
C VAL A 56 -19.16 -10.61 -6.84
N SER A 57 -18.61 -10.86 -8.04
CA SER A 57 -19.32 -10.64 -9.30
C SER A 57 -20.33 -11.72 -9.69
N ASN A 58 -20.42 -12.82 -8.93
CA ASN A 58 -21.41 -13.89 -9.19
C ASN A 58 -22.73 -13.69 -8.42
N ASP A 59 -22.75 -12.80 -7.43
CA ASP A 59 -23.93 -12.46 -6.64
C ASP A 59 -24.24 -10.98 -6.83
N ASP A 60 -25.31 -10.68 -7.57
CA ASP A 60 -25.69 -9.31 -7.94
C ASP A 60 -25.93 -8.43 -6.68
N GLU A 61 -26.50 -8.98 -5.61
CA GLU A 61 -26.76 -8.22 -4.37
C GLU A 61 -25.44 -7.86 -3.68
N PHE A 62 -24.51 -8.82 -3.64
CA PHE A 62 -23.20 -8.60 -3.03
C PHE A 62 -22.31 -7.69 -3.87
N ASP A 63 -22.36 -7.79 -5.21
CA ASP A 63 -21.65 -6.91 -6.14
C ASP A 63 -22.09 -5.44 -5.97
N GLU A 64 -23.41 -5.21 -5.93
CA GLU A 64 -23.96 -3.88 -5.71
C GLU A 64 -23.50 -3.32 -4.36
N MET A 65 -23.65 -4.11 -3.28
CA MET A 65 -23.29 -3.67 -1.94
C MET A 65 -21.78 -3.38 -1.83
N TYR A 66 -20.94 -4.21 -2.44
CA TYR A 66 -19.49 -4.00 -2.54
C TYR A 66 -19.17 -2.67 -3.22
N HIS A 67 -19.77 -2.40 -4.39
CA HIS A 67 -19.52 -1.18 -5.14
C HIS A 67 -20.02 0.07 -4.43
N GLN A 68 -21.18 0.02 -3.78
CA GLN A 68 -21.70 1.12 -2.96
C GLN A 68 -20.77 1.44 -1.78
N CYS A 69 -20.33 0.42 -1.03
CA CYS A 69 -19.41 0.57 0.09
C CYS A 69 -18.06 1.15 -0.37
N PHE A 70 -17.44 0.54 -1.38
CA PHE A 70 -16.14 0.99 -1.86
C PHE A 70 -16.19 2.38 -2.53
N SER A 71 -17.32 2.79 -3.11
CA SER A 71 -17.49 4.15 -3.63
C SER A 71 -17.41 5.20 -2.52
N LYS A 72 -18.07 4.95 -1.37
CA LYS A 72 -17.99 5.82 -0.18
C LYS A 72 -16.57 5.87 0.39
N LEU A 73 -15.91 4.71 0.50
CA LEU A 73 -14.52 4.63 0.97
C LEU A 73 -13.55 5.38 0.05
N LYS A 74 -13.69 5.20 -1.27
CA LYS A 74 -12.90 5.94 -2.26
C LYS A 74 -13.13 7.44 -2.16
N ALA A 75 -14.37 7.89 -1.98
CA ALA A 75 -14.68 9.30 -1.77
C ALA A 75 -13.95 9.84 -0.53
N LEU A 76 -14.02 9.13 0.60
CA LEU A 76 -13.33 9.49 1.84
C LEU A 76 -11.80 9.59 1.66
N TRP A 77 -11.18 8.55 1.09
CA TRP A 77 -9.73 8.54 0.83
C TRP A 77 -9.31 9.64 -0.14
N ASN A 78 -10.13 9.93 -1.15
CA ASN A 78 -9.88 11.00 -2.11
C ASN A 78 -9.89 12.39 -1.46
N ILE A 79 -10.83 12.67 -0.56
CA ILE A 79 -10.89 13.94 0.17
C ILE A 79 -9.62 14.09 1.01
N SER A 80 -9.27 13.06 1.78
CA SER A 80 -8.07 13.07 2.61
C SER A 80 -6.77 13.17 1.82
N GLY A 81 -6.71 12.58 0.62
CA GLY A 81 -5.55 12.68 -0.25
C GLY A 81 -5.39 14.05 -0.90
N ARG A 82 -6.50 14.75 -1.19
CA ARG A 82 -6.50 16.06 -1.88
C ARG A 82 -6.50 17.26 -0.94
N SER A 83 -6.96 17.10 0.30
CA SER A 83 -7.16 18.21 1.24
C SER A 83 -6.38 17.97 2.54
N PRO A 84 -5.27 18.69 2.74
CA PRO A 84 -4.57 18.71 4.03
C PRO A 84 -5.47 19.21 5.16
N LYS A 85 -6.39 20.15 4.86
CA LYS A 85 -7.38 20.66 5.80
C LYS A 85 -8.30 19.54 6.30
N PHE A 86 -8.79 18.68 5.41
CA PHE A 86 -9.59 17.52 5.82
C PHE A 86 -8.78 16.57 6.70
N SER A 87 -7.53 16.27 6.32
CA SER A 87 -6.66 15.40 7.13
C SER A 87 -6.49 15.95 8.56
N SER A 88 -6.34 17.26 8.70
CA SER A 88 -6.30 17.91 10.02
C SER A 88 -7.62 17.76 10.78
N ILE A 89 -8.76 18.09 10.15
CA ILE A 89 -10.10 17.99 10.77
C ILE A 89 -10.37 16.55 11.21
N PHE A 90 -10.10 15.58 10.33
CA PHE A 90 -10.25 14.16 10.63
C PHE A 90 -9.42 13.75 11.84
N LYS A 91 -8.16 14.19 11.92
CA LYS A 91 -7.29 13.91 13.06
C LYS A 91 -7.81 14.54 14.35
N THR A 92 -8.42 15.72 14.29
CA THR A 92 -9.05 16.37 15.45
C THR A 92 -10.23 15.57 15.99
N HIS A 93 -11.12 15.09 15.12
CA HIS A 93 -12.32 14.33 15.53
C HIS A 93 -12.01 12.88 15.93
N VAL A 94 -11.19 12.19 15.15
CA VAL A 94 -10.95 10.74 15.30
C VAL A 94 -9.74 10.44 16.19
N GLY A 95 -8.82 11.40 16.32
CA GLY A 95 -7.55 11.28 17.06
C GLY A 95 -6.44 10.57 16.27
N LEU A 96 -6.73 10.07 15.08
CA LEU A 96 -5.81 9.28 14.24
C LEU A 96 -5.78 9.82 12.82
N SER A 97 -4.64 9.68 12.15
CA SER A 97 -4.54 9.98 10.72
C SER A 97 -5.20 8.88 9.90
N LEU A 98 -6.00 9.26 8.90
CA LEU A 98 -6.65 8.31 8.01
C LEU A 98 -5.61 7.49 7.23
N GLN A 99 -5.71 6.16 7.32
CA GLN A 99 -4.95 5.25 6.47
C GLN A 99 -5.61 5.17 5.09
N LYS A 100 -4.81 5.40 4.05
CA LYS A 100 -5.25 5.40 2.66
C LYS A 100 -4.55 4.30 1.86
N PRO A 101 -5.26 3.65 0.92
CA PRO A 101 -4.66 2.63 0.08
C PRO A 101 -3.56 3.24 -0.81
N SER A 102 -2.51 2.47 -1.04
CA SER A 102 -1.38 2.84 -1.89
C SER A 102 -1.13 1.75 -2.93
N GLN A 103 -1.19 2.09 -4.21
CA GLN A 103 -1.03 1.12 -5.31
C GLN A 103 0.28 0.33 -5.24
N THR A 104 1.33 0.92 -4.67
CA THR A 104 2.68 0.35 -4.58
C THR A 104 2.85 -0.65 -3.42
N ARG A 105 1.92 -0.73 -2.48
CA ARG A 105 1.98 -1.66 -1.33
C ARG A 105 0.79 -2.62 -1.37
N TRP A 106 1.09 -3.88 -1.63
CA TRP A 106 0.12 -4.95 -1.93
C TRP A 106 -1.00 -5.11 -0.88
N ASN A 107 -0.71 -4.94 0.42
CA ASN A 107 -1.71 -5.09 1.49
C ASN A 107 -2.41 -3.78 1.91
N SER A 108 -2.09 -2.65 1.28
CA SER A 108 -2.53 -1.34 1.79
C SER A 108 -4.05 -1.13 1.73
N THR A 109 -4.74 -1.75 0.78
CA THR A 109 -6.20 -1.71 0.70
C THR A 109 -6.83 -2.41 1.89
N PHE A 110 -6.35 -3.62 2.22
CA PHE A 110 -6.80 -4.36 3.40
C PHE A 110 -6.51 -3.58 4.67
N ASP A 111 -5.28 -3.08 4.84
CA ASP A 111 -4.89 -2.30 6.02
C ASP A 111 -5.81 -1.07 6.21
N SER A 112 -6.12 -0.35 5.13
CA SER A 112 -6.97 0.86 5.17
C SER A 112 -8.44 0.54 5.47
N VAL A 113 -8.97 -0.55 4.92
CA VAL A 113 -10.33 -1.01 5.23
C VAL A 113 -10.42 -1.50 6.67
N PHE A 114 -9.45 -2.31 7.11
CA PHE A 114 -9.38 -2.82 8.48
C PHE A 114 -9.27 -1.69 9.50
N PHE A 115 -8.48 -0.66 9.21
CA PHE A 115 -8.43 0.55 10.03
C PHE A 115 -9.82 1.19 10.21
N LEU A 116 -10.58 1.36 9.13
CA LEU A 116 -11.92 1.94 9.20
C LEU A 116 -12.90 1.03 9.92
N LEU A 117 -12.85 -0.28 9.70
CA LEU A 117 -13.67 -1.25 10.44
C LEU A 117 -13.40 -1.16 11.94
N ASN A 118 -12.13 -1.08 12.35
CA ASN A 118 -11.78 -0.90 13.75
C ASN A 118 -12.32 0.41 14.32
N LEU A 119 -12.29 1.52 13.57
CA LEU A 119 -12.89 2.77 14.02
C LEU A 119 -14.40 2.64 14.23
N ILE A 120 -15.10 1.95 13.32
CA ILE A 120 -16.54 1.70 13.41
C ILE A 120 -16.85 0.83 14.62
N SER A 121 -16.08 -0.24 14.85
CA SER A 121 -16.23 -1.10 16.03
C SER A 121 -15.95 -0.40 17.36
N ASN A 122 -15.25 0.74 17.35
CA ASN A 122 -14.99 1.57 18.52
C ASN A 122 -15.94 2.79 18.59
N ASP A 123 -17.13 2.71 17.97
CA ASP A 123 -18.16 3.76 17.96
C ASP A 123 -17.72 5.13 17.40
N LYS A 124 -16.62 5.17 16.64
CA LYS A 124 -16.11 6.42 16.03
C LYS A 124 -16.77 6.77 14.70
N LEU A 125 -17.84 6.07 14.32
CA LEU A 125 -18.60 6.35 13.09
C LEU A 125 -19.13 7.79 13.07
N ASN A 126 -19.70 8.24 14.19
CA ASN A 126 -20.23 9.61 14.31
C ASN A 126 -19.12 10.65 14.17
N ALA A 127 -17.95 10.43 14.78
CA ALA A 127 -16.80 11.33 14.65
C ALA A 127 -16.31 11.43 13.19
N ILE A 128 -16.38 10.35 12.41
CA ILE A 128 -16.07 10.38 10.97
C ILE A 128 -17.12 11.21 10.22
N TYR A 129 -18.40 11.03 10.53
CA TYR A 129 -19.49 11.79 9.93
C TYR A 129 -19.38 13.29 10.23
N ASP A 130 -19.08 13.65 11.47
CA ASP A 130 -18.89 15.03 11.93
C ASP A 130 -17.70 15.69 11.20
N ALA A 131 -16.57 14.98 11.08
CA ALA A 131 -15.40 15.46 10.35
C ALA A 131 -15.70 15.74 8.86
N VAL A 132 -16.50 14.89 8.22
CA VAL A 132 -16.93 15.08 6.84
C VAL A 132 -17.90 16.26 6.73
N THR A 133 -18.82 16.41 7.68
CA THR A 133 -19.80 17.50 7.69
C THR A 133 -19.14 18.86 7.90
N GLU A 134 -18.27 18.98 8.90
CA GLU A 134 -17.49 20.20 9.17
C GLU A 134 -16.65 20.61 7.95
N PHE A 135 -16.00 19.65 7.29
CA PHE A 135 -15.20 19.96 6.11
C PHE A 135 -16.06 20.49 4.95
N ASN A 136 -17.28 19.96 4.79
CA ASN A 136 -18.20 20.39 3.73
C ASN A 136 -18.76 21.79 3.98
N GLU A 137 -19.16 22.11 5.21
CA GLU A 137 -19.65 23.45 5.58
C GLU A 137 -18.58 24.53 5.34
N ASN A 138 -17.33 24.20 5.66
CA ASN A 138 -16.19 25.07 5.47
C ASN A 138 -15.69 25.16 4.01
N SER A 139 -16.26 24.36 3.11
CA SER A 139 -15.90 24.30 1.69
C SER A 139 -16.98 24.96 0.85
N HIS A 140 -17.07 26.30 0.90
CA HIS A 140 -17.95 27.09 0.05
C HIS A 140 -17.82 26.67 -1.43
N GLY A 141 -18.78 25.90 -1.94
CA GLY A 141 -18.98 25.68 -3.38
C GLY A 141 -18.56 24.33 -3.99
N LYS A 142 -18.12 23.31 -3.22
CA LYS A 142 -17.86 21.96 -3.79
C LYS A 142 -18.75 20.90 -3.17
N LYS A 143 -20.02 20.88 -3.62
CA LYS A 143 -21.04 19.81 -3.46
C LYS A 143 -20.59 18.39 -3.89
N PHE A 144 -19.35 18.22 -4.32
CA PHE A 144 -18.85 17.07 -5.09
C PHE A 144 -18.82 15.75 -4.32
N TYR A 145 -18.72 15.79 -2.99
CA TYR A 145 -18.53 14.59 -2.19
C TYR A 145 -19.81 14.08 -1.52
N PHE A 146 -20.80 14.95 -1.30
CA PHE A 146 -22.08 14.56 -0.70
C PHE A 146 -22.96 13.80 -1.69
N GLU A 147 -22.92 14.12 -2.98
CA GLU A 147 -23.67 13.37 -4.02
C GLU A 147 -23.27 11.89 -4.10
N LEU A 148 -22.04 11.54 -3.73
CA LEU A 148 -21.55 10.15 -3.68
C LEU A 148 -21.92 9.42 -2.39
N ILE A 149 -22.20 10.13 -1.30
CA ILE A 149 -22.54 9.55 0.01
C ILE A 149 -24.06 9.53 0.22
N SER A 150 -24.79 10.43 -0.44
CA SER A 150 -26.23 10.68 -0.30
C SER A 150 -27.12 9.94 -1.32
N GLN A 151 -26.60 9.00 -2.10
CA GLN A 151 -27.43 8.02 -2.80
C GLN A 151 -28.09 7.10 -1.74
N LYS A 152 -29.13 7.66 -1.11
CA LYS A 152 -30.08 6.99 -0.23
C LYS A 152 -31.03 6.23 -1.15
N LYS A 153 -31.08 4.91 -0.96
CA LYS A 153 -32.20 3.97 -1.15
C LYS A 153 -33.31 4.39 -2.11
#